data_AF-A0A7J4X5A8-F1
#
_entry.id   AF-A0A7J4X5A8-F1
#
_cell.length_a   1.000
_cell.length_b   1.000
_cell.length_c   1.000
_cell.angle_alpha   90.00
_cell.angle_beta   90.00
_cell.angle_gamma   90.00
#
_symmetry.space_group_name_H-M   'P 1'
#
loop_
_entity.id
_entity.type
_entity.pdbx_description
1 polymer ?
#
loop_
_entity_poly.entity_id
_entity_poly.type
_entity_poly.pdbx_seq_one_letter_code
_entity_poly.pdbx_strand_id
1 'polypeptide(L)'
;MLDVAMANFLVEQIGAKRHLGDMFRTACRELRSRFPHRDDPENQWTEKRLKAWRYNESRTVKFSQMCELYETAEALKAARREYAEYTEKTARLRRLVELRASYEDSTLADE
;
A
#
# COMPACT_ATOMS: atom_id res chain seq x y z
N MET A 1 14.07 -9.75 -11.31
CA MET A 1 14.36 -10.32 -12.66
C MET A 1 13.09 -10.62 -13.45
N LEU A 2 12.05 -11.20 -12.86
CA LEU A 2 10.75 -11.41 -13.51
C LEU A 2 10.09 -10.13 -14.03
N ASP A 3 10.16 -9.03 -13.27
CA ASP A 3 9.51 -7.77 -13.65
C ASP A 3 10.11 -7.11 -14.90
N VAL A 4 11.43 -7.23 -15.09
CA VAL A 4 12.14 -6.65 -16.24
C VAL A 4 11.84 -7.45 -17.51
N ALA A 5 11.86 -8.79 -17.42
CA ALA A 5 11.50 -9.65 -18.54
C ALA A 5 10.03 -9.44 -18.96
N MET A 6 9.15 -9.29 -17.97
CA MET A 6 7.74 -9.02 -18.18
C MET A 6 7.48 -7.63 -18.78
N ALA A 7 8.24 -6.62 -18.36
CA ALA A 7 8.18 -5.28 -18.95
C ALA A 7 8.60 -5.31 -20.42
N ASN A 8 9.70 -5.99 -20.75
CA ASN A 8 10.18 -6.12 -22.13
C ASN A 8 9.16 -6.84 -23.02
N PHE A 9 8.55 -7.92 -22.52
CA PHE A 9 7.49 -8.62 -23.23
C PHE A 9 6.25 -7.74 -23.49
N LEU A 10 5.83 -6.93 -22.51
CA LEU A 10 4.71 -6.02 -22.68
C LEU A 10 5.03 -4.90 -23.67
N VAL A 11 6.26 -4.39 -23.67
CA VAL A 11 6.74 -3.43 -24.67
C VAL A 11 6.69 -4.05 -26.07
N GLU A 12 7.06 -5.32 -26.22
CA GLU A 12 7.02 -6.00 -27.51
C GLU A 12 5.57 -6.28 -27.97
N GLN A 13 4.72 -6.84 -27.10
CA GLN A 13 3.32 -7.15 -27.45
C GLN A 13 2.45 -5.92 -27.71
N ILE A 14 2.62 -4.89 -26.88
CA ILE A 14 1.79 -3.68 -26.95
C ILE A 14 2.43 -2.68 -27.92
N GLY A 15 3.75 -2.50 -27.86
CA GLY A 15 4.51 -1.54 -28.68
C GLY A 15 4.66 -1.91 -30.14
N ALA A 16 4.56 -3.19 -30.52
CA ALA A 16 4.67 -3.61 -31.92
C ALA A 16 3.43 -3.28 -32.78
N LYS A 17 2.35 -2.74 -32.20
CA LYS A 17 1.11 -2.45 -32.97
C LYS A 17 1.22 -1.11 -33.70
N ARG A 18 0.83 -1.10 -34.98
CA ARG A 18 0.84 0.09 -35.86
C ARG A 18 -0.10 1.21 -35.42
N HIS A 19 -1.20 0.89 -34.74
CA HIS A 19 -2.23 1.86 -34.37
C HIS A 19 -2.27 2.08 -32.85
N LEU A 20 -2.12 3.35 -32.43
CA LEU A 20 -2.18 3.77 -31.03
C LEU A 20 -3.47 3.30 -30.33
N GLY A 21 -4.60 3.29 -31.05
CA GLY A 21 -5.87 2.80 -30.51
C GLY A 21 -5.84 1.31 -30.15
N ASP A 22 -5.16 0.49 -30.95
CA ASP A 22 -5.05 -0.95 -30.69
C ASP A 22 -4.01 -1.22 -29.59
N MET A 23 -2.92 -0.46 -29.53
CA MET A 23 -1.99 -0.46 -28.40
C MET A 23 -2.75 -0.18 -27.09
N PHE A 24 -3.56 0.88 -27.09
CA PHE A 24 -4.32 1.31 -25.92
C PHE A 24 -5.34 0.27 -25.46
N ARG A 25 -6.15 -0.29 -26.37
CA ARG A 25 -7.10 -1.35 -25.99
C ARG A 25 -6.41 -2.58 -25.43
N THR A 26 -5.24 -2.93 -25.96
CA THR A 26 -4.48 -4.11 -25.51
C THR A 26 -3.89 -3.87 -24.13
N ALA A 27 -3.31 -2.70 -23.89
CA ALA A 27 -2.81 -2.28 -22.59
C ALA A 27 -3.94 -2.24 -21.53
N CYS A 28 -5.12 -1.69 -21.85
CA CYS A 28 -6.28 -1.73 -20.95
C CYS A 28 -6.68 -3.16 -20.58
N ARG A 29 -6.68 -4.09 -21.54
CA ARG A 29 -7.05 -5.50 -21.31
C ARG A 29 -6.06 -6.21 -20.37
N GLU A 30 -4.77 -6.08 -20.64
CA GLU A 30 -3.72 -6.65 -19.79
C GLU A 30 -3.75 -6.07 -18.37
N LEU A 31 -3.94 -4.75 -18.24
CA LEU A 31 -4.03 -4.07 -16.94
C LEU A 31 -5.24 -4.53 -16.13
N ARG A 32 -6.43 -4.67 -16.75
CA ARG A 32 -7.63 -5.19 -16.09
C ARG A 32 -7.47 -6.63 -15.62
N SER A 33 -6.79 -7.47 -16.40
CA SER A 33 -6.56 -8.87 -16.04
C SER A 33 -5.62 -9.03 -14.85
N ARG A 34 -4.60 -8.17 -14.76
CA ARG A 34 -3.54 -8.29 -13.74
C ARG A 34 -3.85 -7.51 -12.47
N PHE A 35 -4.53 -6.38 -12.60
CA PHE A 35 -4.96 -5.53 -11.49
C PHE A 35 -6.48 -5.38 -11.52
N PRO A 36 -7.21 -6.45 -11.14
CA PRO A 36 -8.67 -6.42 -11.17
C PRO A 36 -9.18 -5.57 -10.00
N HIS A 37 -9.80 -4.43 -10.33
CA HIS A 37 -10.43 -3.53 -9.35
C HIS A 37 -11.83 -4.04 -8.96
N ARG A 38 -11.90 -5.25 -8.38
CA ARG A 38 -13.18 -5.90 -8.00
C ARG A 38 -13.86 -5.19 -6.84
N ASP A 39 -13.05 -4.77 -5.86
CA ASP A 39 -13.54 -4.22 -4.60
C ASP A 39 -13.70 -2.69 -4.64
N ASP A 40 -13.08 -2.03 -5.63
CA ASP A 40 -13.17 -0.57 -5.83
C ASP A 40 -13.25 -0.22 -7.33
N PRO A 41 -14.43 -0.40 -7.96
CA PRO A 41 -14.61 -0.18 -9.39
C PRO A 41 -14.47 1.29 -9.81
N GLU A 42 -14.62 2.24 -8.88
CA GLU A 42 -14.45 3.67 -9.14
C GLU A 42 -12.98 4.08 -9.20
N ASN A 43 -12.12 3.31 -8.52
CA ASN A 43 -10.70 3.59 -8.42
C ASN A 43 -9.85 2.77 -9.40
N GLN A 44 -10.22 2.81 -10.67
CA GLN A 44 -9.46 2.20 -11.78
C GLN A 44 -8.19 2.99 -12.11
N TRP A 45 -7.28 3.11 -11.14
CA TRP A 45 -6.08 3.92 -11.23
C TRP A 45 -5.16 3.51 -12.40
N THR A 46 -5.14 2.23 -12.77
CA THR A 46 -4.38 1.72 -13.93
C THR A 46 -4.92 2.25 -15.26
N GLU A 47 -6.24 2.31 -15.42
CA GLU A 47 -6.88 2.87 -16.62
C GLU A 47 -6.81 4.38 -16.69
N LYS A 48 -6.97 5.06 -15.54
CA LYS A 48 -6.77 6.52 -15.44
C LYS A 48 -5.34 6.90 -15.85
N ARG A 49 -4.32 6.14 -15.42
CA ARG A 49 -2.91 6.33 -15.83
C ARG A 49 -2.70 6.15 -17.32
N LEU A 50 -3.28 5.10 -17.91
CA LEU A 50 -3.14 4.85 -19.34
C LEU A 50 -3.83 5.94 -20.16
N LYS A 51 -5.04 6.38 -19.75
CA LYS A 51 -5.75 7.52 -20.36
C LYS A 51 -4.92 8.80 -20.26
N ALA A 52 -4.39 9.11 -19.08
CA ALA A 52 -3.59 10.31 -18.87
C ALA A 52 -2.29 10.30 -19.70
N TRP A 53 -1.63 9.14 -19.86
CA TRP A 53 -0.53 9.00 -20.81
C TRP A 53 -0.97 9.31 -22.24
N ARG A 54 -2.11 8.76 -22.67
CA ARG A 54 -2.67 8.98 -24.02
C ARG A 54 -3.04 10.44 -24.27
N TYR A 55 -3.58 11.15 -23.28
CA TYR A 55 -3.99 12.56 -23.38
C TYR A 55 -2.90 13.55 -22.94
N ASN A 56 -1.70 13.05 -22.63
CA ASN A 56 -0.58 13.84 -22.11
C ASN A 56 -0.87 14.60 -20.80
N GLU A 57 -1.85 14.12 -20.01
CA GLU A 57 -2.23 14.61 -18.67
C GLU A 57 -1.33 14.04 -17.56
N SER A 58 -0.13 13.57 -17.92
CA SER A 58 0.80 12.87 -17.02
C SER A 58 1.18 13.67 -15.77
N ARG A 59 1.15 15.01 -15.85
CA ARG A 59 1.36 15.92 -14.70
C ARG A 59 0.28 15.79 -13.63
N THR A 60 -0.99 15.70 -14.02
CA THR A 60 -2.14 15.61 -13.11
C THR A 60 -2.12 14.29 -12.34
N VAL A 61 -1.72 13.20 -13.00
CA VAL A 61 -1.64 11.88 -12.36
C VAL A 61 -0.44 11.75 -11.43
N LYS A 62 0.71 12.35 -11.76
CA LYS A 62 1.86 12.40 -10.83
C LYS A 62 1.52 13.14 -9.53
N PHE A 63 0.70 14.19 -9.60
CA PHE A 63 0.22 14.90 -8.42
C PHE A 63 -0.73 14.03 -7.57
N SER A 64 -1.72 13.37 -8.18
CA SER A 64 -2.59 12.40 -7.50
C SER A 64 -1.79 11.31 -6.79
N GLN A 65 -0.77 10.76 -7.47
CA GLN A 65 0.12 9.75 -6.90
C GLN A 65 0.93 10.25 -5.71
N MET A 66 1.42 11.49 -5.77
CA MET A 66 2.11 12.10 -4.63
C MET A 66 1.16 12.25 -3.44
N CYS A 67 -0.09 12.63 -3.66
CA CYS A 67 -1.10 12.69 -2.61
C CYS A 67 -1.41 11.31 -2.02
N GLU A 68 -1.70 10.30 -2.85
CA GLU A 68 -1.99 8.93 -2.40
C GLU A 68 -0.80 8.31 -1.63
N LEU A 69 0.43 8.50 -2.11
CA LEU A 69 1.64 8.03 -1.43
C LEU A 69 1.90 8.79 -0.13
N TYR A 70 1.57 10.08 -0.08
CA TYR A 70 1.67 10.88 1.14
C TYR A 70 0.66 10.42 2.19
N GLU A 71 -0.61 10.23 1.80
CA GLU A 71 -1.67 9.74 2.69
C GLU A 71 -1.36 8.37 3.28
N THR A 72 -0.89 7.44 2.44
CA THR A 72 -0.46 6.11 2.91
C THR A 72 0.75 6.18 3.83
N ALA A 73 1.72 7.06 3.55
CA ALA A 73 2.86 7.28 4.44
C ALA A 73 2.46 7.89 5.79
N GLU A 74 1.53 8.83 5.81
CA GLU A 74 1.00 9.41 7.05
C GLU A 74 0.18 8.39 7.85
N ALA A 75 -0.65 7.57 7.20
CA ALA A 75 -1.35 6.47 7.85
C ALA A 75 -0.37 5.47 8.50
N LEU A 76 0.73 5.14 7.82
CA LEU A 76 1.76 4.27 8.35
C LEU A 76 2.49 4.89 9.56
N LYS A 77 2.77 6.21 9.52
CA LYS A 77 3.33 6.93 10.68
C LYS A 77 2.38 6.90 11.87
N ALA A 78 1.09 7.13 11.64
CA ALA A 78 0.07 7.07 12.68
C ALA A 78 0.01 5.67 13.32
N ALA A 79 -0.06 4.62 12.50
CA ALA A 79 -0.06 3.24 12.98
C ALA A 79 1.20 2.88 13.80
N ARG A 80 2.38 3.39 13.39
CA ARG A 80 3.62 3.21 14.17
C ARG A 80 3.58 3.91 15.53
N ARG A 81 3.00 5.11 15.62
CA ARG A 81 2.83 5.83 16.89
C ARG A 81 1.87 5.09 17.81
N GLU A 82 0.72 4.68 17.28
CA GLU A 82 -0.28 3.93 18.05
C GLU A 82 0.29 2.61 18.60
N TYR A 83 1.08 1.90 17.79
CA TYR A 83 1.77 0.68 18.23
C TYR A 83 2.79 0.96 19.35
N ALA A 84 3.55 2.05 19.25
CA ALA A 84 4.49 2.46 20.30
C ALA A 84 3.76 2.79 21.61
N GLU A 85 2.66 3.55 21.54
CA GLU A 85 1.82 3.86 22.71
C GLU A 85 1.22 2.61 23.35
N TYR A 86 0.74 1.66 22.52
CA TYR A 86 0.24 0.38 23.00
C TYR A 86 1.34 -0.40 23.74
N THR A 87 2.55 -0.43 23.18
CA THR A 87 3.71 -1.10 23.78
C THR A 87 4.09 -0.47 25.13
N GLU A 88 4.08 0.86 25.23
CA GLU A 88 4.36 1.57 26.48
C GLU A 88 3.29 1.30 27.54
N LYS A 89 2.01 1.36 27.18
CA LYS A 89 0.88 1.07 28.08
C LYS A 89 0.94 -0.36 28.59
N THR A 90 1.18 -1.33 27.70
CA THR A 90 1.30 -2.74 28.09
C THR A 90 2.52 -3.02 28.95
N ALA A 91 3.67 -2.39 28.68
CA ALA A 91 4.86 -2.49 29.53
C ALA A 91 4.60 -1.92 30.94
N ARG A 92 3.90 -0.78 31.04
CA ARG A 92 3.51 -0.20 32.33
C ARG A 92 2.57 -1.11 33.12
N LEU A 93 1.58 -1.71 32.45
CA LEU A 93 0.66 -2.66 33.08
C LEU A 93 1.38 -3.91 33.57
N ARG A 94 2.31 -4.48 32.77
CA ARG A 94 3.13 -5.63 33.20
C ARG A 94 3.94 -5.32 34.46
N ARG A 95 4.60 -4.15 34.53
CA ARG A 95 5.34 -3.73 35.72
C ARG A 95 4.46 -3.62 36.97
N LEU A 96 3.22 -3.12 36.83
CA LEU A 96 2.28 -3.03 37.96
C LEU A 96 1.82 -4.42 38.43
N VAL A 97 1.62 -5.36 37.50
CA VAL A 97 1.28 -6.75 37.83
C VAL A 97 2.46 -7.44 38.53
N GLU A 98 3.69 -7.26 38.04
CA GLU A 98 4.91 -7.79 38.66
C GLU A 98 5.11 -7.24 40.08
N LEU A 99 4.92 -5.92 40.28
CA LEU A 99 4.99 -5.28 41.60
C LEU A 99 3.93 -5.86 42.55
N ARG A 100 2.69 -6.02 42.09
CA ARG A 100 1.62 -6.61 42.89
C ARG A 100 1.92 -8.06 43.27
N ALA A 101 2.36 -8.88 42.33
CA ALA A 101 2.72 -10.27 42.59
C ALA A 101 3.87 -10.37 43.60
N SER A 102 4.90 -9.53 43.46
CA SER A 102 6.02 -9.49 44.41
C SER A 102 5.60 -9.06 45.82
N TYR A 103 4.62 -8.16 45.93
CA TYR A 103 4.08 -7.73 47.21
C TYR A 103 3.27 -8.86 47.87
N GLU A 104 2.40 -9.53 47.11
CA GLU A 104 1.60 -10.67 47.60
C GLU A 104 2.50 -11.86 48.06
N ASP A 105 3.59 -12.16 47.34
CA ASP A 105 4.58 -13.17 47.74
C ASP A 105 5.33 -12.79 49.02
N SER A 106 5.69 -11.51 49.22
CA SER A 106 6.38 -11.06 50.43
C SER A 106 5.50 -11.13 51.67
N THR A 107 4.20 -10.82 51.54
CA THR A 107 3.25 -10.91 52.66
C THR A 107 2.95 -12.34 53.11
N LEU A 108 3.10 -13.33 52.22
CA LEU A 108 2.94 -14.76 52.54
C LEU A 108 4.20 -15.38 53.15
N ALA A 109 5.36 -14.73 53.04
CA ALA A 109 6.62 -15.19 53.61
C ALA A 109 6.87 -14.69 55.05
N ASP A 110 6.13 -13.66 55.48
CA ASP A 110 6.23 -13.05 56.82
C ASP A 110 5.17 -13.59 57.83
N GLU A 111 4.35 -14.58 57.44
CA GLU A 111 3.44 -15.36 58.31
C GLU A 111 4.03 -16.73 58.69
#